data_AF-A0A1G6PJ78-F1
#
_entry.id   AF-A0A1G6PJ78-F1
#
_cell.length_a   1.000
_cell.length_b   1.000
_cell.length_c   1.000
_cell.angle_alpha   90.00
_cell.angle_beta   90.00
_cell.angle_gamma   90.00
#
_symmetry.space_group_name_H-M   'P 1'
#
loop_
_entity.id
_entity.type
_entity.pdbx_description
1 polymer ?
#
loop_
_entity_poly.entity_id
_entity_poly.type
_entity_poly.pdbx_seq_one_letter_code
_entity_poly.pdbx_strand_id
1 'polypeptide(L)'
;MHQATKRLICLAFLAAASAPAQAQSSGGTLAKIRDAGEIRLGHRDVSVPFSYLDDNQQPVGFAMDLCTRIVDAVKTELKLPALQTRLQPIQLSTQIPLIENGTIDIVCGPATNTLERQKVVAFSNTIFVSSIRAVVQKDAPIKTFEISAAGRSRSRQAQPRSGC
;
A
#
# COMPACT_ATOMS: atom_id res chain seq x y z
N MET A 1 -22.77 51.69 35.41
CA MET A 1 -23.55 50.61 34.77
C MET A 1 -22.91 50.13 33.46
N HIS A 2 -21.62 49.75 33.44
CA HIS A 2 -20.92 49.39 32.19
C HIS A 2 -19.95 48.19 32.29
N GLN A 3 -19.99 47.42 33.39
CA GLN A 3 -19.04 46.31 33.61
C GLN A 3 -19.65 44.90 33.67
N ALA A 4 -20.98 44.75 33.57
CA ALA A 4 -21.64 43.45 33.77
C ALA A 4 -21.80 42.59 32.51
N THR A 5 -21.54 43.12 31.31
CA THR A 5 -21.90 42.44 30.04
C THR A 5 -20.77 41.68 29.35
N LYS A 6 -19.56 41.64 29.90
CA LYS A 6 -18.37 41.03 29.23
C LYS A 6 -18.02 39.59 29.62
N ARG A 7 -18.87 38.87 30.37
CA ARG A 7 -18.53 37.53 30.89
C ARG A 7 -19.32 36.34 30.34
N LEU A 8 -20.16 36.52 29.31
CA LEU A 8 -21.12 35.48 28.89
C LEU A 8 -20.91 34.88 27.48
N ILE A 9 -19.80 35.18 26.78
CA ILE A 9 -19.57 34.68 25.41
C ILE A 9 -18.24 33.91 25.31
N CYS A 10 -18.02 32.91 26.17
CA CYS A 10 -16.86 32.02 26.03
C CYS A 10 -17.12 30.53 26.31
N LEU A 11 -18.36 30.08 26.53
CA LEU A 11 -18.63 28.71 26.99
C LEU A 11 -19.23 27.75 25.94
N ALA A 12 -19.24 28.09 24.65
CA ALA A 12 -19.94 27.29 23.63
C ALA A 12 -19.04 26.67 22.53
N PHE A 13 -17.75 26.42 22.79
CA PHE A 13 -16.82 25.88 21.79
C PHE A 13 -16.05 24.62 22.24
N LEU A 14 -16.68 23.74 23.03
CA LEU A 14 -16.06 22.50 23.51
C LEU A 14 -16.80 21.20 23.10
N ALA A 15 -17.51 21.20 21.97
CA ALA A 15 -18.34 20.06 21.56
C ALA A 15 -18.07 19.51 20.15
N ALA A 16 -16.85 19.66 19.61
CA ALA A 16 -16.53 19.07 18.31
C ALA A 16 -15.05 18.66 18.20
N ALA A 17 -14.75 17.41 18.59
CA ALA A 17 -13.74 16.55 17.96
C ALA A 17 -13.49 15.28 18.81
N SER A 18 -14.52 14.49 19.09
CA SER A 18 -14.33 13.08 19.43
C SER A 18 -14.24 12.28 18.13
N ALA A 19 -13.12 12.43 17.41
CA ALA A 19 -12.74 11.43 16.43
C ALA A 19 -12.43 10.14 17.22
N PRO A 20 -13.02 8.99 16.88
CA PRO A 20 -12.66 7.74 17.54
C PRO A 20 -11.17 7.49 17.27
N ALA A 21 -10.36 7.59 18.32
CA ALA A 21 -9.01 7.08 18.28
C ALA A 21 -9.13 5.57 18.04
N GLN A 22 -8.74 5.11 16.84
CA GLN A 22 -8.61 3.69 16.56
C GLN A 22 -7.50 3.15 17.45
N ALA A 23 -7.90 2.60 18.61
CA ALA A 23 -7.02 1.87 19.49
C ALA A 23 -6.34 0.77 18.67
N GLN A 24 -5.02 0.83 18.55
CA GLN A 24 -4.24 -0.29 18.05
C GLN A 24 -4.57 -1.47 18.98
N SER A 25 -5.25 -2.49 18.44
CA SER A 25 -5.58 -3.69 19.20
C SER A 25 -4.31 -4.20 19.85
N SER A 26 -4.31 -4.28 21.18
CA SER A 26 -3.16 -4.68 21.99
C SER A 26 -2.69 -6.12 21.68
N GLY A 27 -3.45 -6.88 20.88
CA GLY A 27 -3.12 -8.23 20.42
C GLY A 27 -2.60 -8.33 18.97
N GLY A 28 -2.34 -7.21 18.30
CA GLY A 28 -1.81 -7.20 16.92
C GLY A 28 -2.82 -7.59 15.85
N THR A 29 -2.34 -7.84 14.63
CA THR A 29 -3.20 -8.05 13.44
C THR A 29 -4.12 -9.26 13.56
N LEU A 30 -3.65 -10.37 14.13
CA LEU A 30 -4.48 -11.57 14.31
C LEU A 30 -5.63 -11.37 15.29
N ALA A 31 -5.40 -10.64 16.39
CA ALA A 31 -6.47 -10.28 17.32
C ALA A 31 -7.50 -9.37 16.64
N LYS A 32 -7.05 -8.34 15.90
CA LYS A 32 -7.93 -7.48 15.10
C LYS A 32 -8.78 -8.29 14.12
N ILE A 33 -8.19 -9.23 13.38
CA ILE A 33 -8.89 -10.09 12.41
C ILE A 33 -9.93 -10.95 13.11
N ARG A 34 -9.57 -11.59 14.24
CA ARG A 34 -10.49 -12.39 15.05
C ARG A 34 -11.68 -11.56 15.53
N ASP A 35 -11.41 -10.39 16.11
CA ASP A 35 -12.44 -9.53 16.69
C ASP A 35 -13.36 -8.93 15.62
N ALA A 36 -12.83 -8.65 14.41
CA ALA A 36 -13.60 -8.17 13.27
C ALA A 36 -14.36 -9.29 12.52
N GLY A 37 -13.93 -10.55 12.63
CA GLY A 37 -14.47 -11.66 11.84
C GLY A 37 -14.12 -11.61 10.34
N GLU A 38 -13.19 -10.72 9.95
CA GLU A 38 -12.74 -10.57 8.57
C GLU A 38 -11.26 -10.22 8.47
N ILE A 39 -10.62 -10.67 7.39
CA ILE A 39 -9.29 -10.24 6.96
C ILE A 39 -9.41 -9.38 5.69
N ARG A 40 -8.74 -8.23 5.68
CA ARG A 40 -8.81 -7.23 4.61
C ARG A 40 -7.53 -7.26 3.77
N LEU A 41 -7.67 -7.63 2.51
CA LEU A 41 -6.58 -7.78 1.55
C LEU A 41 -6.57 -6.61 0.58
N GLY A 42 -5.46 -5.86 0.53
CA GLY A 42 -5.25 -4.85 -0.49
C GLY A 42 -4.75 -5.48 -1.80
N HIS A 43 -5.43 -5.28 -2.93
CA HIS A 43 -5.02 -5.80 -4.23
C HIS A 43 -4.77 -4.68 -5.25
N ARG A 44 -3.98 -4.99 -6.29
CA ARG A 44 -3.70 -4.11 -7.41
C ARG A 44 -4.53 -4.53 -8.61
N ASP A 45 -4.88 -3.56 -9.45
CA ASP A 45 -5.70 -3.85 -10.64
C ASP A 45 -4.86 -4.08 -11.90
N VAL A 46 -3.62 -3.59 -11.90
CA VAL A 46 -2.79 -3.47 -13.13
C VAL A 46 -1.38 -4.03 -12.99
N SER A 47 -1.06 -4.75 -11.90
CA SER A 47 0.30 -5.23 -11.64
C SER A 47 0.50 -6.67 -12.12
N VAL A 48 0.33 -6.89 -13.43
CA VAL A 48 0.58 -8.19 -14.08
C VAL A 48 2.07 -8.59 -13.88
N PRO A 49 2.39 -9.85 -13.53
CA PRO A 49 1.49 -10.99 -13.26
C PRO A 49 1.21 -11.22 -11.75
N PHE A 50 1.45 -10.22 -10.89
CA PHE A 50 1.39 -10.34 -9.44
C PHE A 50 -0.02 -10.16 -8.87
N SER A 51 -0.66 -9.07 -9.22
CA SER A 51 -2.00 -8.70 -8.75
C SER A 51 -2.62 -7.76 -9.78
N TYR A 52 -3.63 -8.27 -10.47
CA TYR A 52 -4.32 -7.58 -11.56
C TYR A 52 -5.75 -8.10 -11.68
N LEU A 53 -6.61 -7.36 -12.36
CA LEU A 53 -7.95 -7.83 -12.69
C LEU A 53 -7.91 -8.68 -13.97
N ASP A 54 -8.54 -9.86 -13.94
CA ASP A 54 -8.79 -10.66 -15.13
C ASP A 54 -9.97 -10.11 -15.95
N ASP A 55 -10.33 -10.80 -17.04
CA ASP A 55 -11.44 -10.41 -17.91
C ASP A 55 -12.80 -10.39 -17.18
N ASN A 56 -12.91 -11.07 -16.04
CA ASN A 56 -14.09 -11.12 -15.19
C ASN A 56 -14.03 -10.10 -14.03
N GLN A 57 -13.10 -9.14 -14.08
CA GLN A 57 -12.86 -8.14 -13.04
C GLN A 57 -12.51 -8.77 -11.67
N GLN A 58 -11.95 -9.97 -11.66
CA GLN A 58 -11.51 -10.65 -10.45
C GLN A 58 -10.01 -10.39 -10.20
N PRO A 59 -9.62 -10.02 -8.97
CA PRO A 59 -8.20 -9.91 -8.63
C PRO A 59 -7.52 -11.28 -8.65
N VAL A 60 -6.57 -11.45 -9.56
CA VAL A 60 -5.79 -12.67 -9.77
C VAL A 60 -4.29 -12.38 -9.80
N GLY A 61 -3.48 -13.43 -9.78
CA GLY A 61 -2.03 -13.35 -9.97
C GLY A 61 -1.24 -13.94 -8.80
N PHE A 62 0.07 -14.01 -8.99
CA PHE A 62 0.97 -14.71 -8.08
C PHE A 62 0.88 -14.24 -6.63
N ALA A 63 0.77 -12.93 -6.38
CA ALA A 63 0.66 -12.39 -5.03
C ALA A 63 -0.75 -12.61 -4.43
N MET A 64 -1.79 -12.67 -5.26
CA MET A 64 -3.14 -13.04 -4.82
C MET A 64 -3.17 -14.51 -4.36
N ASP A 65 -2.55 -15.42 -5.12
CA ASP A 65 -2.48 -16.85 -4.75
C ASP A 65 -1.76 -17.05 -3.40
N LEU A 66 -0.68 -16.31 -3.17
CA LEU A 66 0.03 -16.33 -1.89
C LEU A 66 -0.85 -15.81 -0.75
N CYS A 67 -1.57 -14.70 -0.98
CA CYS A 67 -2.49 -14.17 0.01
C CYS A 67 -3.64 -15.13 0.33
N THR A 68 -4.18 -15.85 -0.66
CA THR A 68 -5.20 -16.88 -0.43
C THR A 68 -4.69 -17.95 0.54
N ARG A 69 -3.45 -18.43 0.36
CA ARG A 69 -2.82 -19.38 1.30
C ARG A 69 -2.61 -18.79 2.70
N ILE A 70 -2.30 -17.50 2.78
CA ILE A 70 -2.21 -16.78 4.07
C ILE A 70 -3.57 -16.72 4.75
N VAL A 71 -4.66 -16.43 4.02
CA VAL A 71 -6.02 -16.45 4.57
C VAL A 71 -6.34 -17.83 5.15
N ASP A 72 -6.02 -18.91 4.45
CA ASP A 72 -6.28 -20.28 4.93
C ASP A 72 -5.46 -20.61 6.19
N ALA A 73 -4.20 -20.17 6.24
CA ALA A 73 -3.37 -20.30 7.43
C ALA A 73 -3.96 -19.50 8.62
N VAL A 74 -4.44 -18.27 8.38
CA VAL A 74 -5.08 -17.43 9.41
C VAL A 74 -6.38 -18.05 9.91
N LYS A 75 -7.22 -18.59 9.01
CA LYS A 75 -8.44 -19.34 9.38
C LYS A 75 -8.12 -20.49 10.32
N THR A 76 -7.05 -21.23 10.01
CA THR A 76 -6.60 -22.38 10.80
C THR A 76 -6.06 -21.93 12.16
N GLU A 77 -5.17 -20.95 12.17
CA GLU A 77 -4.55 -20.40 13.39
C GLU A 77 -5.60 -19.87 14.37
N LEU A 78 -6.58 -19.12 13.85
CA LEU A 78 -7.64 -18.52 14.65
C LEU A 78 -8.81 -19.47 14.96
N LYS A 79 -8.82 -20.66 14.36
CA LYS A 79 -9.96 -21.61 14.42
C LYS A 79 -11.27 -20.97 13.97
N LEU A 80 -11.21 -20.14 12.93
CA LEU A 80 -12.34 -19.41 12.35
C LEU A 80 -12.55 -19.83 10.88
N PRO A 81 -13.17 -20.99 10.60
CA PRO A 81 -13.39 -21.45 9.23
C PRO A 81 -14.30 -20.51 8.42
N ALA A 82 -15.18 -19.79 9.11
CA ALA A 82 -16.10 -18.80 8.53
C ALA A 82 -15.50 -17.38 8.41
N LEU A 83 -14.20 -17.19 8.66
CA LEU A 83 -13.54 -15.89 8.54
C LEU A 83 -13.75 -15.33 7.13
N GLN A 84 -14.26 -14.10 7.06
CA GLN A 84 -14.56 -13.46 5.79
C GLN A 84 -13.30 -12.82 5.19
N THR A 85 -13.19 -12.88 3.86
CA THR A 85 -12.14 -12.16 3.13
C THR A 85 -12.77 -10.92 2.50
N ARG A 86 -12.16 -9.76 2.73
CA ARG A 86 -12.50 -8.50 2.07
C ARG A 86 -11.39 -8.10 1.12
N LEU A 87 -11.73 -7.83 -0.12
CA LEU A 87 -10.80 -7.32 -1.12
C LEU A 87 -10.97 -5.81 -1.22
N GLN A 88 -9.85 -5.09 -1.15
CA GLN A 88 -9.80 -3.64 -1.26
C GLN A 88 -8.83 -3.27 -2.40
N PRO A 89 -9.29 -2.60 -3.47
CA PRO A 89 -8.38 -2.08 -4.48
C PRO A 89 -7.50 -0.97 -3.89
N ILE A 90 -6.20 -1.01 -4.23
CA ILE A 90 -5.20 -0.04 -3.76
C ILE A 90 -4.28 0.43 -4.89
N GLN A 91 -3.64 1.57 -4.65
CA GLN A 91 -2.60 2.14 -5.50
C GLN A 91 -1.24 2.09 -4.79
N LEU A 92 -0.16 2.20 -5.57
CA LEU A 92 1.21 2.23 -5.02
C LEU A 92 1.39 3.34 -3.97
N SER A 93 0.73 4.48 -4.16
CA SER A 93 0.79 5.62 -3.24
C SER A 93 -0.02 5.40 -1.96
N THR A 94 -1.08 4.59 -2.02
CA THR A 94 -2.02 4.42 -0.90
C THR A 94 -1.76 3.16 -0.08
N GLN A 95 -0.98 2.19 -0.58
CA GLN A 95 -0.80 0.90 0.08
C GLN A 95 -0.24 0.99 1.52
N ILE A 96 0.72 1.87 1.80
CA ILE A 96 1.30 2.03 3.15
C ILE A 96 0.32 2.77 4.08
N PRO A 97 -0.22 3.95 3.69
CA PRO A 97 -1.22 4.63 4.52
C PRO A 97 -2.42 3.75 4.89
N LEU A 98 -2.87 2.87 3.97
CA LEU A 98 -4.01 1.97 4.22
C LEU A 98 -3.66 0.79 5.16
N ILE A 99 -2.38 0.40 5.25
CA ILE A 99 -1.90 -0.53 6.29
C ILE A 99 -1.84 0.18 7.63
N GLU A 100 -1.23 1.37 7.68
CA GLU A 100 -1.02 2.12 8.92
C GLU A 100 -2.32 2.51 9.62
N ASN A 101 -3.33 2.92 8.86
CA ASN A 101 -4.64 3.26 9.41
C ASN A 101 -5.56 2.04 9.61
N GLY A 102 -5.09 0.85 9.24
CA GLY A 102 -5.81 -0.42 9.41
C GLY A 102 -6.97 -0.64 8.44
N THR A 103 -7.07 0.09 7.34
CA THR A 103 -8.07 -0.17 6.28
C THR A 103 -7.83 -1.53 5.63
N ILE A 104 -6.56 -1.92 5.46
CA ILE A 104 -6.16 -3.26 5.01
C ILE A 104 -5.22 -3.89 6.04
N ASP A 105 -5.17 -5.22 6.07
CA ASP A 105 -4.28 -5.99 6.96
C ASP A 105 -3.01 -6.43 6.25
N ILE A 106 -3.08 -6.64 4.93
CA ILE A 106 -1.96 -7.10 4.10
C ILE A 106 -2.10 -6.58 2.66
N VAL A 107 -0.97 -6.32 2.03
CA VAL A 107 -0.89 -6.02 0.59
C VAL A 107 -0.59 -7.30 -0.20
N CYS A 108 -1.50 -7.65 -1.11
CA CYS A 108 -1.42 -8.80 -2.00
C CYS A 108 -0.95 -8.37 -3.39
N GLY A 109 0.24 -7.81 -3.47
CA GLY A 109 0.79 -7.27 -4.71
C GLY A 109 2.29 -7.01 -4.61
N PRO A 110 2.90 -6.46 -5.67
CA PRO A 110 4.32 -6.14 -5.64
C PRO A 110 4.55 -4.91 -4.76
N ALA A 111 5.34 -5.08 -3.70
CA ALA A 111 5.80 -4.00 -2.85
C ALA A 111 7.31 -4.13 -2.62
N THR A 112 8.08 -3.18 -3.14
CA THR A 112 9.54 -3.16 -2.92
C THR A 112 9.84 -2.97 -1.44
N ASN A 113 10.57 -3.93 -0.88
CA ASN A 113 11.08 -3.89 0.49
C ASN A 113 12.31 -2.97 0.55
N THR A 114 12.20 -1.86 1.28
CA THR A 114 13.30 -0.91 1.50
C THR A 114 13.45 -0.61 2.99
N LEU A 115 14.65 -0.25 3.43
CA LEU A 115 14.89 0.12 4.84
C LEU A 115 13.99 1.26 5.30
N GLU A 116 13.69 2.22 4.43
CA GLU A 116 12.80 3.32 4.77
C GLU A 116 11.37 2.84 5.04
N ARG A 117 10.85 1.93 4.21
CA ARG A 117 9.51 1.38 4.40
C ARG A 117 9.42 0.46 5.61
N GLN A 118 10.51 -0.24 5.94
CA GLN A 118 10.59 -1.10 7.15
C GLN A 118 10.42 -0.31 8.45
N LYS A 119 10.65 1.00 8.45
CA LYS A 119 10.42 1.86 9.64
C LYS A 119 8.94 2.00 9.99
N VAL A 120 8.05 1.79 9.01
CA VAL A 120 6.60 2.06 9.16
C VAL A 120 5.74 0.81 8.92
N VAL A 121 6.21 -0.15 8.12
CA VAL A 121 5.49 -1.41 7.85
C VAL A 121 6.43 -2.60 7.83
N ALA A 122 5.90 -3.78 8.16
CA ALA A 122 6.60 -5.05 8.02
C ALA A 122 6.46 -5.63 6.60
N PHE A 123 7.43 -6.42 6.18
CA PHE A 123 7.41 -7.18 4.92
C PHE A 123 7.50 -8.67 5.21
N SER A 124 6.89 -9.49 4.34
CA SER A 124 7.13 -10.93 4.31
C SER A 124 8.55 -11.25 3.83
N ASN A 125 8.86 -12.54 3.74
CA ASN A 125 9.98 -13.01 2.94
C ASN A 125 9.88 -12.48 1.50
N THR A 126 11.04 -12.26 0.86
CA THR A 126 11.08 -11.81 -0.54
C THR A 126 10.48 -12.87 -1.46
N ILE A 127 9.38 -12.53 -2.13
CA ILE A 127 8.66 -13.42 -3.05
C ILE A 127 9.06 -13.24 -4.52
N PHE A 128 9.73 -12.12 -4.85
CA PHE A 128 10.20 -11.83 -6.20
C PHE A 128 11.35 -10.82 -6.17
N VAL A 129 12.29 -10.94 -7.11
CA VAL A 129 13.39 -9.98 -7.29
C VAL A 129 13.30 -9.41 -8.70
N SER A 130 13.33 -8.08 -8.81
CA SER A 130 13.30 -7.38 -10.08
C SER A 130 14.27 -6.22 -10.08
N SER A 131 14.48 -5.64 -11.26
CA SER A 131 15.34 -4.48 -11.46
C SER A 131 14.59 -3.44 -12.28
N ILE A 132 14.76 -2.16 -11.94
CA ILE A 132 14.18 -1.05 -12.71
C ILE A 132 14.83 -1.00 -14.10
N ARG A 133 14.00 -0.86 -15.13
CA ARG A 133 14.37 -0.73 -16.55
C ARG A 133 13.51 0.35 -17.19
N ALA A 134 14.00 0.92 -18.29
CA ALA A 134 13.23 1.83 -19.13
C ALA A 134 12.75 1.11 -20.38
N VAL A 135 11.49 1.31 -20.75
CA VAL A 135 10.93 0.88 -22.03
C VAL A 135 10.96 2.09 -22.96
N VAL A 136 11.49 1.90 -24.17
CA VAL A 136 11.62 2.95 -25.20
C VAL A 136 11.01 2.46 -26.51
N GLN A 137 10.60 3.38 -27.39
CA GLN A 137 10.23 3.01 -28.75
C GLN A 137 11.43 2.34 -29.44
N LYS A 138 11.16 1.36 -30.31
CA LYS A 138 12.20 0.58 -31.00
C LYS A 138 13.22 1.46 -31.73
N ASP A 139 12.74 2.53 -32.36
CA ASP A 139 13.56 3.42 -33.18
C ASP A 139 14.14 4.60 -32.37
N ALA A 140 13.91 4.65 -31.06
CA ALA A 140 14.51 5.68 -30.20
C ALA A 140 16.02 5.44 -30.06
N PRO A 141 16.88 6.47 -30.18
CA PRO A 141 18.32 6.33 -30.05
C PRO A 141 18.79 6.23 -28.57
N ILE A 142 17.96 5.66 -27.69
CA ILE A 142 18.20 5.55 -26.24
C ILE A 142 18.61 4.10 -25.97
N LYS A 143 19.90 3.87 -25.71
CA LYS A 143 20.45 2.51 -25.46
C LYS A 143 20.88 2.28 -24.01
N THR A 144 21.05 3.35 -23.24
CA THR A 144 21.54 3.28 -21.86
C THR A 144 20.78 4.26 -20.98
N PHE A 145 20.66 3.91 -19.71
CA PHE A 145 20.05 4.75 -18.69
C PHE A 145 21.17 5.52 -17.97
N GLU A 146 21.27 6.82 -18.23
CA GLU A 146 22.23 7.68 -17.54
C GLU A 146 21.53 8.35 -16.35
N ILE A 147 21.90 7.96 -15.14
CA ILE A 147 21.46 8.65 -13.93
C ILE A 147 22.40 9.83 -13.71
N SER A 148 21.93 11.04 -14.01
CA SER A 148 22.67 12.25 -13.63
C SER A 148 22.61 12.45 -12.12
N ALA A 149 23.72 12.89 -11.50
CA ALA A 149 23.86 13.08 -10.05
C ALA A 149 22.81 14.00 -9.39
N ALA A 150 21.97 14.66 -10.18
CA ALA A 150 20.84 15.47 -9.73
C ALA A 150 19.51 14.70 -9.61
N GLY A 151 19.52 13.36 -9.66
CA GLY A 151 18.31 12.53 -9.54
C GLY A 151 17.31 12.66 -10.68
N ARG A 152 17.70 13.34 -11.78
CA ARG A 152 16.88 13.46 -12.99
C ARG A 152 17.33 12.41 -14.00
N SER A 153 16.44 11.45 -14.29
CA SER A 153 16.60 10.56 -15.45
C SER A 153 16.43 11.39 -16.72
N ARG A 154 17.52 11.58 -17.47
CA ARG A 154 17.45 12.07 -18.85
C ARG A 154 17.86 10.92 -19.75
N SER A 155 16.99 10.57 -20.68
CA SER A 155 17.36 9.76 -21.82
C SER A 155 18.35 10.56 -22.68
N ARG A 156 19.63 10.18 -22.73
CA ARG A 156 20.54 10.70 -23.76
C ARG A 156 20.24 9.97 -25.07
N GLN A 157 19.96 10.73 -26.13
CA GLN A 157 20.11 10.20 -27.47
C GLN A 157 21.59 9.91 -27.70
N ALA A 158 21.91 8.75 -28.28
CA ALA A 158 23.26 8.46 -28.77
C ALA A 158 23.62 9.52 -29.83
N GLN A 159 24.41 10.50 -29.42
CA GLN A 159 24.93 11.51 -30.32
C GLN A 159 25.93 10.81 -31.25
N PRO A 160 25.76 10.87 -32.59
CA PRO A 160 26.72 10.29 -33.49
C PRO A 160 28.06 10.99 -33.25
N ARG A 161 29.12 10.19 -32.99
CA ARG A 161 30.48 10.71 -33.01
C ARG A 161 30.75 11.18 -34.43
N SER A 162 30.56 12.46 -34.69
CA SER A 162 31.07 13.12 -35.88
C SER A 162 32.59 13.11 -35.77
N GLY A 163 33.20 12.11 -36.40
CA GLY A 163 34.62 12.16 -36.74
C GLY A 163 34.81 13.11 -37.91
N CYS A 164 35.60 14.16 -37.66
CA CYS A 164 36.71 14.62 -38.49
C CYS A 164 37.67 15.36 -37.55
#